data_AF-A0A0J1BQH5-F1
#
_entry.id   AF-A0A0J1BQH5-F1
#
_cell.length_a   1.000
_cell.length_b   1.000
_cell.length_c   1.000
_cell.angle_alpha   90.00
_cell.angle_beta   90.00
_cell.angle_gamma   90.00
#
_symmetry.space_group_name_H-M   'P 1'
#
loop_
_entity.id
_entity.type
_entity.pdbx_description
1 polymer ?
#
loop_
_entity_poly.entity_id
_entity_poly.type
_entity_poly.pdbx_seq_one_letter_code
_entity_poly.pdbx_strand_id
1 'polypeptide(L)' 'MRPGERVEVHRDAVVHHLGIVDEAAPHLGVVWIRDAGTGIRRMLSRDEVVLHPCRTERPEHR' A
#
# COMPACT_ATOMS: atom_id res chain seq x y z
N MET A 1 0.20 -8.06 -4.66
CA MET A 1 -0.64 -6.87 -4.40
C MET A 1 -1.70 -6.81 -5.48
N ARG A 2 -2.86 -6.30 -5.14
CA ARG A 2 -4.01 -6.08 -6.03
C ARG A 2 -4.52 -4.65 -5.83
N PRO A 3 -5.09 -4.01 -6.87
CA PRO A 3 -5.78 -2.74 -6.73
C PRO A 3 -6.80 -2.77 -5.59
N GLY A 4 -6.85 -1.71 -4.79
CA GLY A 4 -7.73 -1.59 -3.61
C GLY A 4 -7.10 -2.04 -2.28
N GLU A 5 -5.95 -2.70 -2.29
CA GLU A 5 -5.27 -3.10 -1.05
C GLU A 5 -4.58 -1.91 -0.37
N ARG A 6 -4.65 -1.85 0.96
CA ARG A 6 -3.91 -0.86 1.75
C ARG A 6 -2.45 -1.26 1.87
N VAL A 7 -1.58 -0.27 1.78
CA VAL A 7 -0.13 -0.47 1.80
C VAL A 7 0.55 0.61 2.62
N GLU A 8 1.68 0.22 3.20
CA GLU A 8 2.66 1.11 3.78
C GLU A 8 3.90 1.13 2.89
N VAL A 9 4.47 2.31 2.69
CA VAL A 9 5.72 2.50 1.98
C VAL A 9 6.79 2.77 3.02
N HIS A 10 7.79 1.90 3.06
CA HIS A 10 8.90 2.01 4.01
C HIS A 10 10.14 2.51 3.27
N ARG A 11 10.81 3.51 3.83
CA ARG A 11 12.17 3.92 3.42
C ARG A 11 13.04 3.99 4.66
N ASP A 12 14.23 3.41 4.58
CA ASP A 12 15.18 3.36 5.69
C ASP A 12 14.55 2.82 7.00
N ALA A 13 13.70 1.79 6.87
CA ALA A 13 12.92 1.18 7.96
C ALA A 13 11.91 2.12 8.65
N VAL A 14 11.60 3.28 8.07
CA VAL A 14 10.57 4.23 8.53
C VAL A 14 9.38 4.21 7.58
N VAL A 15 8.16 4.26 8.12
CA VAL A 15 6.95 4.42 7.31
C VAL A 15 6.88 5.86 6.79
N HIS A 16 7.00 6.03 5.47
CA HIS A 16 6.93 7.33 4.82
C HIS A 16 5.55 7.64 4.27
N HIS A 17 4.87 6.64 3.70
CA HIS A 17 3.57 6.84 3.07
C HIS A 17 2.60 5.71 3.40
N LEU A 18 1.33 6.08 3.51
CA LEU A 18 0.21 5.15 3.57
C LEU A 18 -0.63 5.37 2.32
N GLY A 19 -1.16 4.30 1.76
CA GLY A 19 -1.95 4.43 0.53
C GLY A 19 -2.74 3.19 0.18
N ILE A 20 -3.36 3.28 -0.98
CA ILE A 20 -4.10 2.18 -1.61
C ILE A 20 -3.38 1.84 -2.91
N VAL A 21 -3.21 0.55 -3.20
CA VAL A 21 -2.72 0.09 -4.49
C VAL A 21 -3.72 0.54 -5.56
N ASP A 22 -3.24 1.34 -6.49
CA ASP A 22 -4.01 1.81 -7.64
C ASP A 22 -3.83 0.83 -8.81
N GLU A 23 -2.58 0.41 -9.05
CA GLU A 23 -2.21 -0.57 -10.08
C GLU A 23 -0.95 -1.33 -9.65
N ALA A 24 -0.79 -2.57 -10.13
CA ALA A 24 0.43 -3.34 -9.90
C ALA A 24 0.93 -3.97 -11.21
N ALA A 25 2.23 -3.86 -11.49
CA ALA A 25 2.91 -4.53 -12.60
C ALA A 25 3.99 -5.47 -12.04
N PRO A 26 3.63 -6.70 -11.60
CA PRO A 26 4.58 -7.62 -10.99
C PRO A 26 5.76 -7.99 -11.89
N HIS A 27 5.52 -8.06 -13.21
CA HIS A 27 6.55 -8.37 -14.21
C HIS A 27 7.62 -7.27 -14.33
N LEU A 28 7.34 -6.05 -13.85
CA LEU A 28 8.29 -4.94 -13.79
C LEU A 28 8.83 -4.71 -12.37
N GLY A 29 8.32 -5.44 -11.37
CA GLY A 29 8.66 -5.17 -9.96
C GLY A 29 8.14 -3.83 -9.44
N VAL A 30 7.08 -3.29 -10.03
CA VAL A 30 6.56 -1.94 -9.72
C VAL A 30 5.12 -2.00 -9.22
N VAL A 31 4.78 -1.09 -8.30
CA VAL A 31 3.42 -0.82 -7.86
C VAL A 31 3.12 0.68 -7.92
N TRP A 32 1.91 1.03 -8.35
CA TRP A 32 1.37 2.36 -8.21
C TRP A 32 0.44 2.41 -7.01
N ILE A 33 0.66 3.40 -6.16
CA ILE A 33 -0.21 3.66 -5.01
C ILE A 33 -0.83 5.04 -5.13
N ARG A 34 -2.03 5.19 -4.58
CA ARG A 34 -2.60 6.49 -4.27
C ARG A 34 -2.30 6.81 -2.82
N ASP A 35 -1.49 7.83 -2.59
CA ASP A 35 -1.14 8.29 -1.25
C ASP A 35 -2.38 8.82 -0.52
N ALA A 36 -2.59 8.37 0.71
CA ALA A 36 -3.80 8.67 1.48
C ALA A 36 -3.83 10.13 1.99
N GLY A 37 -2.68 10.77 2.19
CA GLY A 37 -2.61 12.14 2.69
C GLY A 37 -2.70 13.20 1.59
N THR A 38 -2.21 12.88 0.39
CA THR A 38 -2.08 13.83 -0.73
C THR A 38 -2.97 13.48 -1.93
N GLY A 39 -3.48 12.24 -2.01
CA GLY A 39 -4.23 11.75 -3.17
C GLY A 39 -3.38 11.55 -4.44
N ILE A 40 -2.08 11.82 -4.37
CA ILE A 40 -1.18 11.74 -5.53
C ILE A 40 -0.86 10.27 -5.82
N ARG A 41 -0.86 9.93 -7.11
CA ARG A 41 -0.42 8.63 -7.62
C ARG A 41 1.11 8.58 -7.63
N ARG A 42 1.71 7.58 -6.99
CA ARG A 42 3.16 7.37 -6.95
C ARG A 42 3.52 5.99 -7.49
N MET A 43 4.59 5.94 -8.29
CA MET A 43 5.22 4.71 -8.75
C MET A 43 6.33 4.34 -7.77
N LEU A 44 6.29 3.12 -7.26
CA LEU A 44 7.24 2.63 -6.24
C LEU A 44 7.76 1.25 -6.61
N SER A 45 8.98 0.93 -6.16
CA SER A 45 9.48 -0.43 -6.23
C SER A 45 8.62 -1.34 -5.36
N ARG A 46 8.40 -2.58 -5.80
CA ARG A 46 7.72 -3.61 -5.03
C ARG A 46 8.33 -3.80 -3.64
N ASP A 47 9.64 -3.64 -3.52
CA ASP A 47 10.40 -3.88 -2.29
C ASP A 47 10.25 -2.74 -1.27
N GLU A 48 9.88 -1.54 -1.72
CA GLU A 48 9.58 -0.40 -0.85
C GLU A 48 8.18 -0.49 -0.22
N VAL A 49 7.33 -1.42 -0.70
CA VAL A 49 5.90 -1.45 -0.35
C VAL A 49 5.55 -2.71 0.41
N VAL A 50 5.07 -2.53 1.64
CA VAL A 50 4.56 -3.59 2.50
C VAL A 50 3.04 -3.53 2.49
N LEU A 51 2.41 -4.70 2.35
CA LEU A 51 0.96 -4.80 2.51
C LEU A 51 0.60 -4.50 3.96
N HIS A 52 -0.21 -3.47 4.16
CA HIS A 52 -0.76 -3.23 5.48
C HIS A 52 -1.82 -4.32 5.71
N PRO A 53 -1.65 -5.20 6.71
CA PRO A 53 -2.68 -6.17 7.02
C PRO A 53 -3.94 -5.37 7.34
N CYS A 54 -4.97 -5.53 6.52
CA CYS A 54 -6.31 -5.11 6.90
C CYS A 54 -6.66 -5.97 8.11
N ARG A 55 -6.40 -5.44 9.31
CA ARG A 55 -6.98 -5.97 10.54
C ARG A 55 -8.47 -5.82 10.31
N THR A 56 -9.09 -6.89 9.84
CA THR A 56 -10.51 -7.12 9.99
C THR A 56 -10.68 -7.20 11.50
N GLU A 57 -10.99 -6.06 12.10
CA GLU A 57 -11.54 -6.00 13.43
C GLU A 57 -12.72 -6.97 13.39
N ARG A 58 -12.63 -8.02 14.21
CA ARG A 58 -13.67 -9.04 14.33
C ARG A 58 -15.00 -8.33 14.55
N PRO A 59 -16.13 -8.83 14.02
CA PRO A 59 -17.42 -8.29 14.37
C PRO A 59 -17.60 -8.53 15.87
N GLU A 60 -17.53 -7.48 16.68
CA GLU A 60 -17.98 -7.52 18.07
C GLU A 60 -19.50 -7.52 18.02
N HIS A 61 -20.03 -8.72 17.84
CA HIS A 61 -21.44 -9.02 18.05
C HIS A 61 -21.64 -9.12 19.56
N ARG A 62 -22.15 -8.07 20.21
CA ARG A 62 -22.75 -8.17 21.53
C ARG A 62 -23.87 -7.17 21.71
#